data_AF-S4AQB7-F1
#
_entry.id   AF-S4AQB7-F1
#
_cell.length_a   1.000
_cell.length_b   1.000
_cell.length_c   1.000
_cell.angle_alpha   90.00
_cell.angle_beta   90.00
_cell.angle_gamma   90.00
#
_symmetry.space_group_name_H-M   'P 1'
#
loop_
_entity.id
_entity.type
_entity.pdbx_description
1 polymer ?
#
loop_
_entity_poly.entity_id
_entity_poly.type
_entity_poly.pdbx_seq_one_letter_code
_entity_poly.pdbx_strand_id
1 'polypeptide(L)'
;MMTNQVSDLEGSKVVLFRRNASAVPRQRRAGVDERRGQVLTTKVGLQMPVGLTFEDWERAGRQLSGIVNSSSWWLGDWLVYGKDHYTDRYQRGIRAAGLQYQTLRNYAWVSRRFDFSRRRAALSFQHHAELASLPIDEQELWLDRAEQMQWTTKQLRSAIRVAREDEARDVTQTPETMRRLAVPGSRLQWWHKAAEQSGIDFEQWVLATLDNAAERALEDEEEEREQAGISA
;
A
#
# COMPACT_ATOMS: atom_id res chain seq x y z
N MET A 1 41.69 -0.54 49.21
CA MET A 1 42.10 -1.37 48.07
C MET A 1 41.08 -2.49 47.92
N MET A 2 40.13 -2.34 47.01
CA MET A 2 39.17 -3.40 46.66
C MET A 2 38.95 -3.31 45.15
N THR A 3 39.45 -4.33 44.46
CA THR A 3 39.53 -4.48 43.01
C THR A 3 38.16 -4.85 42.44
N ASN A 4 37.73 -4.08 41.45
CA ASN A 4 36.53 -4.30 40.65
C ASN A 4 36.87 -5.32 39.53
N GLN A 5 36.26 -6.51 39.55
CA GLN A 5 36.30 -7.46 38.44
C GLN A 5 35.01 -7.33 37.63
N VAL A 6 35.11 -6.70 36.45
CA VAL A 6 34.09 -6.78 35.41
C VAL A 6 34.44 -8.00 34.55
N SER A 7 33.57 -9.00 34.57
CA SER A 7 33.67 -10.19 33.72
C SER A 7 33.05 -9.87 32.36
N ASP A 8 33.89 -9.76 31.34
CA ASP A 8 33.50 -9.72 29.94
C ASP A 8 32.91 -11.08 29.52
N LEU A 9 31.68 -11.07 29.01
CA LEU A 9 31.07 -12.23 28.35
C LEU A 9 31.14 -12.03 26.84
N GLU A 10 32.08 -12.74 26.24
CA GLU A 10 32.16 -13.04 24.81
C GLU A 10 30.87 -13.68 24.28
N GLY A 11 30.47 -13.30 23.06
CA GLY A 11 29.34 -13.94 22.38
C GLY A 11 28.91 -13.29 21.08
N SER A 12 29.83 -12.98 20.17
CA SER A 12 29.48 -12.45 18.84
C SER A 12 29.10 -13.60 17.90
N LYS A 13 27.79 -13.88 17.75
CA LYS A 13 27.27 -14.82 16.76
C LYS A 13 27.10 -14.13 15.41
N VAL A 14 27.90 -14.58 14.44
CA VAL A 14 27.80 -14.27 13.01
C VAL A 14 26.47 -14.81 12.47
N VAL A 15 25.67 -13.97 11.83
CA VAL A 15 24.47 -14.39 11.09
C VAL A 15 24.91 -14.84 9.68
N LEU A 16 24.93 -16.15 9.45
CA LEU A 16 25.20 -16.76 8.14
C LEU A 16 23.90 -16.92 7.35
N PHE A 17 23.81 -16.28 6.18
CA PHE A 17 22.87 -16.68 5.13
C PHE A 17 23.54 -17.74 4.24
N ARG A 18 22.88 -18.89 4.10
CA ARG A 18 23.29 -20.03 3.26
C ARG A 18 23.40 -19.60 1.79
N ARG A 19 24.53 -19.91 1.15
CA ARG A 19 24.64 -20.06 -0.31
C ARG A 19 25.20 -21.46 -0.59
N ASN A 20 24.52 -22.22 -1.46
CA ASN A 20 24.87 -23.59 -1.83
C ASN A 20 26.31 -23.68 -2.35
N ALA A 21 27.03 -24.68 -1.85
CA ALA A 21 28.41 -24.99 -2.22
C ALA A 21 28.43 -26.08 -3.31
N SER A 22 29.02 -25.76 -4.47
CA SER A 22 29.66 -26.75 -5.33
C SER A 22 31.16 -26.68 -5.06
N ALA A 23 31.71 -27.75 -4.52
CA ALA A 23 33.07 -27.79 -3.99
C ALA A 23 34.15 -27.84 -5.09
N VAL A 24 35.17 -26.99 -4.97
CA VAL A 24 36.50 -27.16 -5.61
C VAL A 24 37.57 -26.86 -4.54
N PRO A 25 38.67 -27.63 -4.44
CA PRO A 25 39.57 -27.59 -3.28
C PRO A 25 40.43 -26.32 -3.24
N ARG A 26 40.62 -25.82 -2.01
CA ARG A 26 41.42 -24.64 -1.63
C ARG A 26 42.90 -24.81 -1.93
N GLN A 27 43.46 -23.94 -2.77
CA GLN A 27 44.87 -23.56 -2.71
C GLN A 27 45.01 -22.27 -1.89
N ARG A 28 45.65 -22.38 -0.72
CA ARG A 28 46.05 -21.26 0.13
C ARG A 28 47.07 -20.40 -0.62
N ARG A 29 46.65 -19.22 -1.11
CA ARG A 29 47.56 -18.10 -1.34
C ARG A 29 47.43 -17.12 -0.18
N ALA A 30 48.57 -16.68 0.35
CA ALA A 30 48.68 -15.77 1.47
C ALA A 30 47.95 -14.45 1.18
N GLY A 31 46.83 -14.23 1.86
CA GLY A 31 46.02 -13.02 1.76
C GLY A 31 46.64 -11.90 2.60
N VAL A 32 47.53 -11.14 1.99
CA VAL A 32 47.92 -9.82 2.50
C VAL A 32 46.79 -8.85 2.12
N ASP A 33 45.95 -8.53 3.11
CA ASP A 33 45.36 -7.20 3.29
C ASP A 33 44.19 -6.70 2.41
N GLU A 34 43.26 -7.56 1.98
CA GLU A 34 42.01 -7.13 1.33
C GLU A 34 41.02 -6.40 2.27
N ARG A 35 41.28 -6.39 3.58
CA ARG A 35 40.40 -5.75 4.58
C ARG A 35 40.65 -4.27 4.81
N ARG A 36 41.76 -3.70 4.31
CA ARG A 36 42.12 -2.30 4.55
C ARG A 36 41.32 -1.27 3.75
N GLY A 37 40.52 -1.69 2.76
CA GLY A 37 39.70 -0.81 1.93
C GLY A 37 38.19 -0.91 2.14
N GLN A 38 37.72 -1.69 3.11
CA GLN A 38 36.28 -1.95 3.26
C GLN A 38 35.63 -1.06 4.32
N VAL A 39 34.47 -0.50 3.97
CA VAL A 39 33.57 0.17 4.92
C VAL A 39 32.96 -0.87 5.84
N LEU A 40 33.10 -0.71 7.16
CA LEU A 40 32.63 -1.67 8.16
C LEU A 40 31.43 -1.13 8.94
N THR A 41 30.34 -1.89 8.98
CA THR A 41 29.17 -1.60 9.80
C THR A 41 29.34 -2.21 11.19
N THR A 42 29.10 -1.41 12.22
CA THR A 42 29.05 -1.84 13.63
C THR A 42 27.66 -1.56 14.20
N LYS A 43 27.39 -2.04 15.43
CA LYS A 43 26.12 -1.76 16.10
C LYS A 43 25.85 -0.25 16.30
N VAL A 44 26.89 0.56 16.42
CA VAL A 44 26.80 1.97 16.83
C VAL A 44 27.34 2.96 15.79
N GLY A 45 27.77 2.49 14.63
CA GLY A 45 28.32 3.38 13.60
C GLY A 45 28.97 2.67 12.42
N LEU A 46 29.43 3.49 11.49
CA LEU A 46 30.11 3.10 10.26
C LEU A 46 31.58 3.49 10.36
N GLN A 47 32.50 2.53 10.21
CA GLN A 47 33.94 2.80 10.19
C GLN A 47 34.40 2.91 8.73
N MET A 48 34.96 4.07 8.40
CA MET A 48 35.47 4.38 7.06
C MET A 48 36.99 4.22 7.04
N PRO A 49 37.55 3.45 6.10
CA PRO A 49 39.00 3.30 5.99
C PRO A 49 39.64 4.61 5.50
N VAL A 50 40.88 4.84 5.93
CA VAL A 50 41.68 5.99 5.46
C VAL A 50 42.01 5.77 3.98
N GLY A 51 41.81 6.81 3.16
CA GLY A 51 42.04 6.74 1.72
C GLY A 51 40.91 6.09 0.92
N LEU A 52 39.70 6.00 1.49
CA LEU A 52 38.51 5.53 0.77
C LEU A 52 38.27 6.40 -0.47
N THR A 53 38.08 5.74 -1.61
CA THR A 53 37.75 6.42 -2.87
C THR A 53 36.32 6.97 -2.84
N PHE A 54 36.02 7.96 -3.68
CA PHE A 54 34.67 8.49 -3.80
C PHE A 54 33.69 7.41 -4.27
N GLU A 55 34.10 6.57 -5.22
CA GLU A 55 33.28 5.50 -5.77
C GLU A 55 32.92 4.44 -4.72
N ASP A 56 33.89 4.08 -3.86
CA ASP A 56 33.65 3.13 -2.77
C ASP A 56 32.78 3.75 -1.67
N TRP A 57 32.96 5.04 -1.36
CA TRP A 57 32.11 5.81 -0.45
C TRP A 57 30.66 5.86 -0.96
N GLU A 58 30.47 6.19 -2.24
CA GLU A 58 29.17 6.28 -2.88
C GLU A 58 28.48 4.91 -2.93
N ARG A 59 29.22 3.84 -3.27
CA ARG A 59 28.70 2.47 -3.24
C ARG A 59 28.25 2.06 -1.84
N ALA A 60 29.03 2.39 -0.81
CA ALA A 60 28.64 2.12 0.58
C ALA A 60 27.36 2.88 0.95
N GLY A 61 27.24 4.14 0.54
CA GLY A 61 26.02 4.94 0.71
C GLY A 61 24.79 4.29 0.07
N ARG A 62 24.90 3.82 -1.18
CA ARG A 62 23.82 3.09 -1.87
C ARG A 62 23.43 1.81 -1.15
N GLN A 63 24.40 1.03 -0.67
CA GLN A 63 24.14 -0.21 0.07
C GLN A 63 23.42 0.07 1.39
N LEU A 64 23.86 1.08 2.15
CA LEU A 64 23.20 1.48 3.39
C LEU A 64 21.77 1.94 3.15
N SER A 65 21.54 2.77 2.12
CA SER A 65 20.21 3.19 1.72
C SER A 65 19.31 2.00 1.37
N GLY A 66 19.85 1.02 0.63
CA GLY A 66 19.15 -0.22 0.30
C GLY A 66 18.76 -1.03 1.54
N ILE A 67 19.66 -1.17 2.52
CA ILE A 67 19.39 -1.86 3.79
C ILE A 67 18.29 -1.15 4.57
N VAL A 68 18.41 0.18 4.74
CA VAL A 68 17.43 0.98 5.49
C VAL A 68 16.05 0.88 4.83
N ASN A 69 15.97 1.08 3.52
CA ASN A 69 14.71 1.01 2.78
C ASN A 69 14.08 -0.40 2.80
N SER A 70 14.91 -1.45 2.80
CA SER A 70 14.43 -2.84 2.82
C SER A 70 14.05 -3.33 4.22
N SER A 71 14.66 -2.76 5.27
CA SER A 71 14.46 -3.21 6.65
C SER A 71 13.00 -3.14 7.11
N SER A 72 12.26 -2.12 6.67
CA SER A 72 10.83 -1.99 6.96
C SER A 72 10.01 -3.13 6.35
N TRP A 73 10.32 -3.55 5.12
CA TRP A 73 9.71 -4.73 4.50
C TRP A 73 10.03 -6.00 5.28
N TRP A 74 11.30 -6.25 5.61
CA TRP A 74 11.70 -7.45 6.35
C TRP A 74 11.01 -7.56 7.71
N LEU A 75 10.92 -6.44 8.45
CA LEU A 75 10.22 -6.40 9.74
C LEU A 75 8.72 -6.61 9.58
N GLY A 76 8.12 -6.03 8.54
CA GLY A 76 6.72 -6.25 8.21
C GLY A 76 6.44 -7.71 7.89
N ASP A 77 7.19 -8.30 6.96
CA ASP A 77 7.06 -9.72 6.57
C ASP A 77 7.27 -10.66 7.76
N TRP A 78 8.28 -10.39 8.59
CA TRP A 78 8.54 -11.16 9.81
C TRP A 78 7.34 -11.14 10.77
N LEU A 79 6.68 -10.00 10.94
CA LEU A 79 5.47 -9.90 11.77
C LEU A 79 4.26 -10.59 11.15
N VAL A 80 4.07 -10.45 9.83
CA VAL A 80 2.99 -11.12 9.12
C VAL A 80 3.12 -12.61 9.31
N TYR A 81 4.30 -13.17 8.98
CA TYR A 81 4.61 -14.57 9.20
C TYR A 81 4.41 -14.99 10.65
N GLY A 82 4.93 -14.20 11.59
CA GLY A 82 4.86 -14.50 13.01
C GLY A 82 3.42 -14.57 13.54
N LYS A 83 2.54 -13.67 13.08
CA LYS A 83 1.13 -13.68 13.48
C LYS A 83 0.42 -14.95 13.01
N ASP A 84 0.75 -15.40 11.81
CA ASP A 84 0.06 -16.52 11.17
C ASP A 84 0.56 -17.88 11.71
N HIS A 85 1.80 -17.95 12.21
CA HIS A 85 2.43 -19.21 12.64
C HIS A 85 2.59 -19.38 14.15
N TYR A 86 2.55 -18.30 14.94
CA TYR A 86 2.92 -18.36 16.36
C TYR A 86 1.91 -17.66 17.28
N THR A 87 0.73 -18.22 17.51
CA THR A 87 -0.32 -17.66 18.41
C THR A 87 0.22 -17.14 19.75
N ASP A 88 0.53 -18.02 20.70
CA ASP A 88 0.88 -17.64 22.08
C ASP A 88 2.29 -17.06 22.21
N ARG A 89 3.13 -17.26 21.18
CA ARG A 89 4.55 -16.88 21.17
C ARG A 89 4.82 -15.58 20.40
N TYR A 90 3.86 -15.08 19.63
CA TYR A 90 3.98 -13.86 18.83
C TYR A 90 4.38 -12.65 19.68
N GLN A 91 3.65 -12.41 20.77
CA GLN A 91 3.93 -11.29 21.67
C GLN A 91 5.30 -11.41 22.36
N ARG A 92 5.76 -12.64 22.64
CA ARG A 92 7.10 -12.88 23.17
C ARG A 92 8.18 -12.55 22.12
N GLY A 93 7.97 -12.93 20.87
CA GLY A 93 8.87 -12.62 19.76
C GLY A 93 9.00 -11.12 19.52
N ILE A 94 7.89 -10.38 19.52
CA ILE A 94 7.88 -8.91 19.40
C ILE A 94 8.70 -8.27 20.53
N ARG A 95 8.45 -8.65 21.79
CA ARG A 95 9.19 -8.09 22.93
C ARG A 95 10.68 -8.36 22.84
N ALA A 96 11.08 -9.55 22.39
CA ALA A 96 12.49 -9.92 22.22
C ALA A 96 13.19 -9.11 21.11
N ALA A 97 12.45 -8.66 20.08
CA ALA A 97 13.00 -7.82 19.01
C ALA A 97 13.31 -6.38 19.46
N GLY A 98 12.74 -5.92 20.58
CA GLY A 98 13.07 -4.63 21.18
C GLY A 98 12.63 -3.39 20.38
N LEU A 99 11.73 -3.54 19.40
CA LEU A 99 11.21 -2.46 18.57
C LEU A 99 9.83 -1.98 19.04
N GLN A 100 9.51 -0.71 18.76
CA GLN A 100 8.23 -0.11 19.13
C GLN A 100 7.07 -0.80 18.41
N TYR A 101 6.07 -1.25 19.17
CA TYR A 101 4.96 -2.05 18.65
C TYR A 101 4.14 -1.32 17.57
N GLN A 102 3.92 -0.01 17.73
CA GLN A 102 3.13 0.77 16.76
C GLN A 102 3.79 0.81 15.37
N THR A 103 5.11 1.00 15.32
CA THR A 103 5.89 0.99 14.08
C THR A 103 5.83 -0.37 13.40
N LEU A 104 6.01 -1.43 14.18
CA LEU A 104 5.90 -2.82 13.73
C LEU A 104 4.51 -3.10 13.13
N ARG A 105 3.44 -2.69 13.82
CA ARG A 105 2.07 -2.85 13.31
C ARG A 105 1.86 -2.13 11.97
N ASN A 106 2.40 -0.93 11.81
CA ASN A 106 2.35 -0.21 10.53
C ASN A 106 3.08 -0.98 9.43
N TYR A 107 4.29 -1.48 9.71
CA TYR A 107 5.06 -2.25 8.74
C TYR A 107 4.35 -3.53 8.29
N ALA A 108 3.77 -4.27 9.23
CA ALA A 108 2.98 -5.45 8.94
C ALA A 108 1.73 -5.13 8.09
N TRP A 109 1.07 -3.99 8.37
CA TRP A 109 -0.10 -3.57 7.62
C TRP A 109 0.23 -3.26 6.15
N VAL A 110 1.29 -2.47 5.89
CA VAL A 110 1.74 -2.18 4.52
C VAL A 110 2.18 -3.47 3.82
N SER A 111 2.93 -4.34 4.51
CA SER A 111 3.41 -5.60 3.94
C SER A 111 2.30 -6.55 3.50
N ARG A 112 1.13 -6.49 4.15
CA ARG A 112 -0.09 -7.22 3.74
C ARG A 112 -0.84 -6.57 2.60
N ARG A 113 -0.72 -5.26 2.42
CA ARG A 113 -1.35 -4.53 1.32
C ARG A 113 -0.60 -4.71 0.00
N PHE A 114 0.70 -4.99 0.06
CA PHE A 114 1.56 -5.20 -1.09
C PHE A 114 2.28 -6.55 -0.99
N ASP A 115 1.74 -7.56 -1.66
CA ASP A 115 2.43 -8.83 -1.87
C ASP A 115 3.77 -8.63 -2.58
N PHE A 116 4.69 -9.60 -2.46
CA PHE A 116 6.05 -9.51 -3.00
C PHE A 116 6.09 -9.10 -4.49
N SER A 117 5.15 -9.57 -5.31
CA SER A 117 5.07 -9.25 -6.75
C SER A 117 4.66 -7.80 -7.04
N ARG A 118 3.97 -7.14 -6.10
CA ARG A 118 3.49 -5.75 -6.24
C ARG A 118 4.47 -4.72 -5.68
N ARG A 119 5.53 -5.16 -5.00
CA ARG A 119 6.54 -4.26 -4.41
C ARG A 119 7.51 -3.81 -5.48
N ARG A 120 7.59 -2.50 -5.68
CA ARG A 120 8.44 -1.90 -6.72
C ARG A 120 9.79 -1.54 -6.16
N ALA A 121 10.85 -2.18 -6.65
CA ALA A 121 12.21 -1.98 -6.14
C ALA A 121 12.72 -0.54 -6.34
N ALA A 122 12.20 0.18 -7.34
CA ALA A 122 12.51 1.59 -7.58
C ALA A 122 11.85 2.53 -6.54
N LEU A 123 10.84 2.07 -5.80
CA LEU A 123 10.08 2.88 -4.85
C LEU A 123 10.37 2.45 -3.41
N SER A 124 10.55 3.42 -2.53
CA SER A 124 10.79 3.14 -1.11
C SER A 124 9.54 2.56 -0.42
N PHE A 125 9.75 1.92 0.73
CA PHE A 125 8.67 1.46 1.61
C PHE A 125 7.65 2.58 1.91
N GLN A 126 8.12 3.82 2.08
CA GLN A 126 7.26 4.95 2.39
C GLN A 126 6.29 5.27 1.24
N HIS A 127 6.68 5.13 -0.03
CA HIS A 127 5.75 5.32 -1.15
C HIS A 127 4.55 4.37 -1.03
N HIS A 128 4.85 3.10 -0.74
CA HIS A 128 3.83 2.08 -0.54
C HIS A 128 2.98 2.39 0.71
N ALA A 129 3.59 2.90 1.78
CA ALA A 129 2.88 3.28 2.99
C ALA A 129 1.85 4.41 2.77
N GLU A 130 2.16 5.42 1.93
CA GLU A 130 1.19 6.48 1.58
C GLU A 130 -0.03 5.93 0.83
N LEU A 131 0.18 4.88 0.02
CA LEU A 131 -0.85 4.31 -0.85
C LEU A 131 -1.61 3.16 -0.20
N ALA A 132 -1.10 2.59 0.89
CA ALA A 132 -1.60 1.36 1.50
C ALA A 132 -3.09 1.44 1.90
N SER A 133 -3.64 2.62 2.16
CA SER A 133 -5.06 2.81 2.48
C SER A 133 -5.98 2.90 1.27
N LEU A 134 -5.44 3.15 0.07
CA LEU A 134 -6.22 3.30 -1.16
C LEU A 134 -6.73 1.93 -1.68
N PRO A 135 -7.74 1.92 -2.55
CA PRO A 135 -8.10 0.78 -3.39
C PRO A 135 -6.91 0.26 -4.23
N ILE A 136 -6.94 -1.01 -4.63
CA ILE A 136 -5.81 -1.68 -5.32
C ILE A 136 -5.51 -1.03 -6.68
N ASP A 137 -6.56 -0.70 -7.41
CA ASP A 137 -6.56 0.01 -8.68
C ASP A 137 -5.89 1.39 -8.56
N GLU A 138 -6.28 2.19 -7.56
CA GLU A 138 -5.60 3.46 -7.26
C GLU A 138 -4.13 3.25 -6.86
N GLN A 139 -3.83 2.22 -6.05
CA GLN A 139 -2.46 1.91 -5.66
C GLN A 139 -1.58 1.68 -6.89
N GLU A 140 -2.01 0.83 -7.83
CA GLU A 140 -1.23 0.54 -9.04
C GLU A 140 -1.03 1.79 -9.90
N LEU A 141 -2.10 2.58 -10.11
CA LEU A 141 -2.02 3.83 -10.85
C LEU A 141 -0.97 4.78 -10.27
N TRP A 142 -0.99 4.96 -8.96
CA TRP A 142 -0.08 5.88 -8.29
C TRP A 142 1.35 5.36 -8.20
N LEU A 143 1.52 4.04 -8.04
CA LEU A 143 2.84 3.42 -8.10
C LEU A 143 3.45 3.55 -9.51
N ASP A 144 2.67 3.33 -10.58
CA ASP A 144 3.10 3.53 -11.98
C ASP A 144 3.59 4.94 -12.22
N ARG A 145 2.78 5.93 -11.83
CA ARG A 145 3.14 7.33 -11.99
C ARG A 145 4.38 7.70 -11.18
N ALA A 146 4.47 7.24 -9.93
CA ALA A 146 5.61 7.54 -9.07
C ALA A 146 6.91 6.96 -9.62
N GLU A 147 6.87 5.73 -10.16
CA GLU A 147 8.04 5.08 -10.77
C GLU A 147 8.42 5.74 -12.10
N GLN A 148 7.47 5.98 -13.00
CA GLN A 148 7.75 6.60 -14.29
C GLN A 148 8.32 8.02 -14.15
N MET A 149 7.74 8.81 -13.25
CA MET A 149 8.13 10.21 -13.02
C MET A 149 9.25 10.35 -11.97
N GLN A 150 9.74 9.24 -11.41
CA GLN A 150 10.76 9.21 -10.35
C GLN A 150 10.42 10.15 -9.18
N TRP A 151 9.15 10.12 -8.75
CA TRP A 151 8.68 10.99 -7.69
C TRP A 151 9.28 10.63 -6.34
N THR A 152 9.54 11.67 -5.55
CA THR A 152 9.72 11.54 -4.11
C THR A 152 8.37 11.28 -3.43
N THR A 153 8.38 10.75 -2.21
CA THR A 153 7.15 10.54 -1.42
C THR A 153 6.37 11.84 -1.23
N LYS A 154 7.07 12.98 -1.11
CA LYS A 154 6.43 14.30 -0.98
C LYS A 154 5.67 14.69 -2.26
N GLN A 155 6.27 14.47 -3.43
CA GLN A 155 5.62 14.72 -4.71
C GLN A 155 4.42 13.81 -4.91
N LEU A 156 4.56 12.52 -4.59
CA LEU A 156 3.45 11.57 -4.61
C LEU A 156 2.28 12.04 -3.74
N ARG A 157 2.54 12.43 -2.48
CA ARG A 157 1.49 12.92 -1.57
C ARG A 157 0.82 14.19 -2.11
N SER A 158 1.59 15.08 -2.70
CA SER A 158 1.05 16.30 -3.33
C SER A 158 0.16 15.97 -4.53
N ALA A 159 0.58 15.01 -5.38
CA ALA A 159 -0.17 14.62 -6.56
C ALA A 159 -1.51 13.94 -6.19
N ILE A 160 -1.51 13.05 -5.19
CA ILE A 160 -2.73 12.42 -4.67
C ILE A 160 -3.69 13.49 -4.13
N ARG A 161 -3.17 14.48 -3.40
CA ARG A 161 -3.99 15.56 -2.86
C ARG A 161 -4.66 16.37 -3.97
N VAL A 162 -3.90 16.75 -5.00
CA VAL A 162 -4.43 17.51 -6.14
C VAL A 162 -5.50 16.70 -6.87
N ALA A 163 -5.25 15.41 -7.15
CA ALA A 163 -6.23 14.55 -7.81
C ALA A 163 -7.55 14.45 -7.03
N ARG A 164 -7.48 14.34 -5.70
CA ARG A 164 -8.68 14.33 -4.84
C ARG A 164 -9.42 15.67 -4.80
N GLU A 165 -8.68 16.78 -4.84
CA GLU A 165 -9.28 18.11 -4.93
C GLU A 165 -9.97 18.31 -6.29
N ASP A 166 -9.39 17.77 -7.36
CA ASP A 166 -9.98 17.80 -8.70
C ASP A 166 -11.20 16.88 -8.80
N GLU A 167 -11.16 15.67 -8.25
CA GLU A 167 -12.35 14.80 -8.12
C GLU A 167 -13.46 15.48 -7.30
N ALA A 168 -13.13 16.12 -6.17
CA ALA A 168 -14.11 16.83 -5.36
C ALA A 168 -14.70 18.05 -6.10
N ARG A 169 -13.89 18.75 -6.90
CA ARG A 169 -14.37 19.84 -7.76
C ARG A 169 -15.24 19.32 -8.88
N ASP A 170 -14.86 18.21 -9.51
CA ASP A 170 -15.62 17.59 -10.58
C ASP A 170 -16.98 17.11 -10.06
N VAL A 171 -17.05 16.46 -8.89
CA VAL A 171 -18.32 16.10 -8.22
C VAL A 171 -19.15 17.33 -7.82
N THR A 172 -18.51 18.48 -7.58
CA THR A 172 -19.21 19.74 -7.28
C THR A 172 -19.64 20.48 -8.57
N GLN A 173 -19.03 20.19 -9.71
CA GLN A 173 -19.25 20.87 -11.00
C GLN A 173 -19.97 20.02 -12.04
N THR A 174 -20.07 18.71 -11.86
CA THR A 174 -20.94 17.81 -12.63
C THR A 174 -22.31 17.76 -11.95
N PRO A 175 -23.38 18.28 -12.57
CA PRO A 175 -24.73 18.04 -12.09
C PRO A 175 -25.14 16.62 -12.48
N GLU A 176 -24.52 15.59 -11.89
CA GLU A 176 -25.05 14.23 -11.94
C GLU A 176 -26.21 14.12 -10.93
N THR A 177 -27.35 14.61 -11.40
CA THR A 177 -28.75 14.20 -11.20
C THR A 177 -29.22 13.60 -9.86
N MET A 178 -28.59 13.83 -8.73
CA MET A 178 -29.17 13.46 -7.44
C MET A 178 -30.18 14.51 -6.97
N ARG A 179 -31.26 14.69 -7.74
CA ARG A 179 -32.41 15.50 -7.35
C ARG A 179 -33.27 14.71 -6.38
N ARG A 180 -33.20 15.04 -5.09
CA ARG A 180 -34.06 14.43 -4.06
C ARG A 180 -35.48 14.96 -4.20
N LEU A 181 -36.43 14.10 -4.58
CA LEU A 181 -37.85 14.40 -4.56
C LEU A 181 -38.41 14.15 -3.16
N ALA A 182 -38.93 15.19 -2.49
CA ALA A 182 -39.63 15.02 -1.22
C ALA A 182 -41.01 14.41 -1.46
N VAL A 183 -41.21 13.17 -1.05
CA VAL A 183 -42.50 12.46 -1.16
C VAL A 183 -43.26 12.57 0.17
N PRO A 184 -44.50 13.07 0.18
CA PRO A 184 -45.34 13.05 1.38
C PRO A 184 -45.50 11.62 1.93
N GLY A 185 -45.40 11.45 3.26
CA GLY A 185 -45.44 10.12 3.89
C GLY A 185 -46.71 9.31 3.60
N SER A 186 -47.84 9.98 3.33
CA SER A 186 -49.09 9.33 2.90
C SER A 186 -48.96 8.62 1.54
N ARG A 187 -48.21 9.20 0.59
CA ARG A 187 -47.94 8.58 -0.70
C ARG A 187 -46.95 7.42 -0.58
N LEU A 188 -45.93 7.60 0.26
CA LEU A 188 -44.93 6.56 0.51
C LEU A 188 -45.56 5.28 1.07
N GLN A 189 -46.49 5.40 2.03
CA GLN A 189 -47.23 4.27 2.58
C GLN A 189 -48.06 3.53 1.53
N TRP A 190 -48.70 4.27 0.61
CA TRP A 190 -49.49 3.69 -0.47
C TRP A 190 -48.63 2.95 -1.49
N TRP A 191 -47.46 3.50 -1.84
CA TRP A 191 -46.52 2.85 -2.76
C TRP A 191 -45.90 1.59 -2.15
N HIS A 192 -45.55 1.61 -0.85
CA HIS A 192 -45.11 0.40 -0.15
C HIS A 192 -46.16 -0.71 -0.18
N LYS A 193 -47.43 -0.37 0.07
CA LYS A 193 -48.53 -1.34 0.00
C LYS A 193 -48.70 -1.92 -1.41
N ALA A 194 -48.50 -1.11 -2.45
CA ALA A 194 -48.55 -1.55 -3.83
C ALA A 194 -47.38 -2.51 -4.17
N ALA A 195 -46.16 -2.18 -3.73
CA ALA A 195 -45.00 -3.06 -3.89
C ALA A 195 -45.18 -4.42 -3.19
N GLU A 196 -45.70 -4.43 -1.96
CA GLU A 196 -46.04 -5.67 -1.25
C GLU A 196 -47.07 -6.52 -1.99
N GLN A 197 -48.10 -5.91 -2.58
CA GLN A 197 -49.11 -6.62 -3.36
C GLN A 197 -48.56 -7.18 -4.67
N SER A 198 -47.60 -6.49 -5.28
CA SER A 198 -46.87 -6.97 -6.47
C SER A 198 -45.81 -8.03 -6.13
N GLY A 199 -45.45 -8.21 -4.86
CA GLY A 199 -44.45 -9.18 -4.41
C GLY A 199 -43.01 -8.80 -4.78
N ILE A 200 -42.74 -7.53 -5.07
CA ILE A 200 -41.43 -7.02 -5.49
C ILE A 200 -40.90 -6.07 -4.41
N ASP A 201 -39.58 -5.97 -4.29
CA ASP A 201 -38.94 -4.96 -3.44
C ASP A 201 -39.43 -3.54 -3.78
N PHE A 202 -39.58 -2.70 -2.77
CA PHE A 202 -40.13 -1.35 -2.93
C PHE A 202 -39.32 -0.48 -3.90
N GLU A 203 -37.99 -0.51 -3.82
CA GLU A 203 -37.13 0.29 -4.69
C GLU A 203 -37.25 -0.16 -6.14
N GLN A 204 -37.22 -1.48 -6.34
CA GLN A 204 -37.40 -2.09 -7.65
C GLN A 204 -38.80 -1.82 -8.23
N TRP A 205 -39.84 -1.83 -7.40
CA TRP A 205 -41.20 -1.52 -7.81
C TRP A 205 -41.34 -0.05 -8.25
N VAL A 206 -40.73 0.89 -7.52
CA VAL A 206 -40.76 2.32 -7.89
C VAL A 206 -40.07 2.55 -9.22
N LEU A 207 -38.88 1.97 -9.43
CA LEU A 207 -38.14 2.11 -10.69
C LEU A 207 -38.94 1.54 -11.86
N ALA A 208 -39.40 0.29 -11.76
CA ALA A 208 -40.18 -0.34 -12.81
C ALA A 208 -41.47 0.43 -13.13
N THR A 209 -42.13 1.01 -12.13
CA THR A 209 -43.36 1.80 -12.35
C THR A 209 -43.06 3.10 -13.08
N LEU A 210 -41.97 3.79 -12.75
CA LEU A 210 -41.56 5.02 -13.42
C LEU A 210 -41.09 4.75 -14.85
N ASP A 211 -40.35 3.66 -15.07
CA ASP A 211 -39.87 3.26 -16.40
C ASP A 211 -41.04 2.94 -17.33
N ASN A 212 -42.00 2.12 -16.88
CA ASN A 212 -43.22 1.82 -17.65
C ASN A 212 -44.06 3.08 -17.94
N ALA A 213 -44.14 4.02 -16.99
CA ALA A 213 -44.87 5.26 -17.20
C ALA A 213 -44.16 6.17 -18.22
N ALA A 214 -42.83 6.17 -18.21
CA ALA A 214 -42.02 6.91 -19.17
C ALA A 214 -42.12 6.32 -20.57
N GLU A 215 -42.01 5.00 -20.71
CA GLU A 215 -42.18 4.30 -22.00
C GLU A 215 -43.52 4.64 -22.64
N ARG A 216 -44.62 4.53 -21.89
CA ARG A 216 -45.96 4.87 -22.40
C ARG A 216 -46.08 6.33 -22.83
N ALA A 217 -45.54 7.25 -22.04
CA ALA A 217 -45.59 8.67 -22.37
C ALA A 217 -44.76 9.01 -23.62
N LEU A 218 -43.67 8.31 -23.86
CA LEU A 218 -42.83 8.49 -25.05
C LEU A 218 -43.45 7.84 -26.29
N GLU A 219 -44.08 6.68 -26.15
CA GLU A 219 -44.85 6.02 -27.22
C GLU A 219 -46.04 6.91 -27.66
N ASP A 220 -46.79 7.46 -26.70
CA ASP A 220 -47.91 8.38 -26.98
C ASP A 220 -47.43 9.64 -27.75
N GLU A 221 -46.24 10.18 -27.43
CA GLU A 221 -45.66 11.33 -28.13
C GLU A 221 -45.19 11.02 -29.56
N GLU A 222 -44.70 9.80 -29.81
CA GLU A 222 -44.29 9.36 -31.14
C GLU A 222 -45.50 9.15 -32.07
N GLU A 223 -46.57 8.54 -31.56
CA GLU A 223 -47.81 8.34 -32.30
C GLU A 223 -48.50 9.67 -32.67
N GLU A 224 -48.51 10.66 -31.76
CA GLU A 224 -49.06 12.00 -32.04
C GLU A 224 -48.26 12.75 -33.11
N ARG A 225 -46.92 12.60 -33.12
CA ARG A 225 -46.07 13.20 -34.15
C ARG A 225 -46.24 12.55 -35.51
N GLU A 226 -46.43 11.25 -35.56
CA GLU A 226 -46.68 10.51 -36.80
C GLU A 226 -48.05 10.88 -37.39
N GLN A 227 -49.08 11.02 -36.55
CA GLN A 227 -50.41 11.49 -36.97
C GLN A 227 -50.39 12.96 -37.44
N ALA A 228 -49.61 13.82 -36.80
CA ALA A 228 -49.44 15.22 -37.21
C ALA A 228 -48.61 15.37 -38.52
N GLY A 229 -47.69 14.45 -38.79
CA GLY A 229 -46.86 14.43 -40.00
C GLY A 229 -47.57 13.89 -41.25
N ILE A 230 -48.65 13.12 -41.10
CA ILE A 230 -49.44 12.55 -42.21
C ILE A 230 -50.51 13.55 -42.73
N SER A 231 -50.70 14.69 -42.06
CA SER A 231 -51.66 15.74 -42.45
C SER A 231 -51.04 16.97 -43.14
N ALA A 232 -49.90 16.80 -43.83
CA ALA A 232 -49.30 17.81 -44.72
C ALA A 232 -49.29 17.33 -46.17
#